data_AF-A0A367JM45-F1
#
_entry.id   AF-A0A367JM45-F1
#
_cell.length_a   1.000
_cell.length_b   1.000
_cell.length_c   1.000
_cell.angle_alpha   90.00
_cell.angle_beta   90.00
_cell.angle_gamma   90.00
#
_symmetry.space_group_name_H-M   'P 1'
#
loop_
_entity.id
_entity.type
_entity.pdbx_description
1 polymer ?
#
loop_
_entity_poly.entity_id
_entity_poly.type
_entity_poly.pdbx_seq_one_letter_code
_entity_poly.pdbx_strand_id
1 'polypeptide(L)' 'LAYSHGHFSSYEPELFPGLIYRMVKPKIVLLIFVSGKIVLTGAKVREEIYQAFQAIYPVLTEFRKP' A
#
# COMPACT_ATOMS: atom_id res chain seq x y z
N LEU A 1 1.51 3.10 -9.98
CA LEU A 1 0.70 2.88 -8.76
C LEU A 1 -0.24 4.04 -8.44
N ALA A 2 0.25 5.22 -8.00
CA ALA A 2 -0.63 6.33 -7.58
C ALA A 2 -1.65 6.75 -8.65
N TYR A 3 -1.21 6.87 -9.91
CA TYR A 3 -2.08 7.21 -11.04
C TYR A 3 -3.13 6.10 -11.32
N SER A 4 -2.68 4.85 -11.43
CA SER A 4 -3.55 3.70 -11.73
C SER A 4 -4.53 3.35 -10.60
N HIS A 5 -4.17 3.61 -9.33
CA HIS A 5 -4.98 3.32 -8.14
C HIS A 5 -5.38 4.60 -7.38
N GLY A 6 -5.64 5.70 -8.10
CA GLY A 6 -5.88 7.03 -7.50
C GLY A 6 -7.02 7.09 -6.48
N HIS A 7 -8.09 6.31 -6.67
CA HIS A 7 -9.21 6.25 -5.72
C HIS A 7 -8.82 5.71 -4.33
N PHE A 8 -7.74 4.94 -4.25
CA PHE A 8 -7.24 4.33 -3.01
C PHE A 8 -5.92 4.94 -2.54
N SER A 9 -5.27 5.76 -3.37
CA SER A 9 -3.89 6.18 -3.18
C SER A 9 -3.77 7.69 -3.02
N SER A 10 -2.95 8.14 -2.07
CA SER A 10 -2.46 9.50 -1.98
C SER A 10 -0.94 9.47 -1.98
N TYR A 11 -0.32 10.22 -2.88
CA TYR A 11 1.14 10.32 -2.99
C TYR A 11 1.54 11.76 -3.30
N GLU A 12 2.01 12.45 -2.28
CA GLU A 12 2.51 13.82 -2.34
C GLU A 12 3.92 13.82 -1.72
N PRO A 13 4.98 13.49 -2.50
CA PRO A 13 6.32 13.25 -1.96
C PRO A 13 6.95 14.46 -1.27
N GLU A 14 6.50 15.68 -1.60
CA GLU A 14 6.92 16.91 -0.92
C GLU A 14 6.37 17.01 0.51
N LEU A 15 5.22 16.38 0.80
CA LEU A 15 4.63 16.34 2.15
C LEU A 15 5.00 15.06 2.89
N PHE A 16 5.02 13.91 2.21
CA PHE A 16 5.36 12.62 2.80
C PHE A 16 5.97 11.68 1.75
N PRO A 17 7.15 11.07 2.02
CA PRO A 17 7.88 10.30 1.00
C PRO A 17 7.25 8.95 0.63
N GLY A 18 6.26 8.46 1.38
CA GLY A 18 5.56 7.20 1.11
C GLY A 18 4.22 7.41 0.41
N LEU A 19 3.79 6.43 -0.38
CA LEU A 19 2.42 6.37 -0.89
C LEU A 19 1.51 5.82 0.20
N ILE A 20 0.43 6.54 0.51
CA ILE A 20 -0.63 6.09 1.42
C ILE A 20 -1.68 5.35 0.59
N TYR A 21 -1.84 4.05 0.82
CA TYR A 21 -2.85 3.22 0.16
C TYR A 21 -3.92 2.79 1.17
N ARG A 22 -5.18 3.12 0.90
CA ARG A 22 -6.34 2.77 1.74
C ARG A 22 -7.06 1.57 1.14
N MET A 23 -6.76 0.38 1.65
CA MET A 23 -7.41 -0.85 1.24
C MET A 23 -8.80 -0.96 1.88
N VAL A 24 -9.81 -1.32 1.07
CA VAL A 24 -11.20 -1.45 1.53
C VAL A 24 -11.43 -2.77 2.26
N LYS A 25 -10.88 -3.87 1.73
CA LYS A 25 -11.06 -5.22 2.28
C LYS A 25 -9.75 -6.03 2.18
N PRO A 26 -9.13 -6.41 3.31
CA PRO A 26 -9.42 -5.95 4.67
C PRO A 26 -9.22 -4.43 4.83
N LYS A 27 -9.86 -3.81 5.82
CA LYS A 27 -9.79 -2.35 6.04
C LYS A 27 -8.44 -1.99 6.67
N ILE A 28 -7.43 -1.81 5.82
CA ILE A 28 -6.02 -1.60 6.20
C ILE A 28 -5.46 -0.38 5.48
N VAL A 29 -4.56 0.34 6.14
CA VAL A 29 -3.76 1.39 5.51
C VAL A 29 -2.34 0.85 5.29
N LEU A 30 -1.82 1.02 4.09
CA LEU A 30 -0.46 0.67 3.72
C LEU A 30 0.33 1.95 3.44
N LEU A 31 1.56 2.00 3.93
CA LEU A 31 2.56 3.01 3.55
C LEU A 31 3.61 2.32 2.68
N ILE A 32 3.68 2.69 1.42
CA ILE A 32 4.53 2.03 0.42
C ILE A 32 5.65 2.99 0.04
N PHE A 33 6.90 2.60 0.27
CA PHE A 33 8.07 3.42 0.00
C PHE A 33 8.75 3.01 -1.30
N VAL A 34 9.40 3.96 -1.97
CA VAL A 34 10.14 3.72 -3.21
C VAL A 34 11.27 2.67 -3.07
N SER A 35 11.75 2.45 -1.85
CA SER A 35 12.72 1.40 -1.50
C SER A 35 12.14 -0.02 -1.50
N GLY A 36 10.83 -0.18 -1.69
CA GLY A 36 10.13 -1.46 -1.58
C GLY A 36 9.74 -1.84 -0.15
N LYS A 37 10.12 -1.03 0.86
CA LYS A 37 9.63 -1.22 2.24
C LYS A 37 8.14 -0.89 2.30
N ILE A 38 7.40 -1.66 3.10
CA ILE A 38 5.96 -1.50 3.27
C ILE A 38 5.64 -1.54 4.76
N VAL A 39 4.81 -0.61 5.21
CA VAL A 39 4.21 -0.64 6.55
C VAL A 39 2.72 -0.91 6.37
N LEU A 40 2.16 -1.84 7.15
CA LEU A 40 0.73 -2.14 7.19
C LEU A 40 0.21 -1.82 8.58
N THR A 41 -0.89 -1.08 8.67
CA THR A 41 -1.47 -0.65 9.95
C THR A 41 -3.00 -0.59 9.90
N GLY A 42 -3.63 -0.59 11.07
CA GLY A 42 -5.08 -0.56 11.25
C GLY A 42 -5.75 -1.93 11.34
N ALA A 43 -4.97 -3.02 11.38
CA ALA A 43 -5.47 -4.36 11.61
C ALA A 43 -5.93 -4.56 13.05
N LYS A 44 -7.02 -5.29 13.25
CA LYS A 44 -7.49 -5.77 14.55
C LYS A 44 -6.92 -7.15 14.88
N VAL A 45 -6.64 -7.95 13.87
CA VAL A 45 -6.05 -9.29 13.99
C VAL A 45 -4.94 -9.47 12.99
N ARG A 46 -3.97 -10.34 13.30
CA ARG A 46 -2.77 -10.54 12.49
C ARG A 46 -3.08 -11.05 11.08
N GLU A 47 -4.14 -11.82 10.94
CA GLU A 47 -4.59 -12.42 9.68
C GLU A 47 -4.96 -11.34 8.63
N GLU A 48 -5.47 -10.19 9.06
CA GLU A 48 -5.76 -9.07 8.17
C GLU A 48 -4.49 -8.47 7.53
N ILE A 49 -3.36 -8.49 8.25
CA ILE A 49 -2.07 -8.03 7.72
C ILE A 49 -1.63 -8.97 6.59
N TYR A 50 -1.72 -10.29 6.81
CA TYR A 50 -1.36 -11.28 5.79
C TYR A 50 -2.26 -11.17 4.56
N GLN A 51 -3.57 -11.03 4.76
CA GLN A 51 -4.53 -10.85 3.66
C GLN A 51 -4.27 -9.55 2.87
N ALA A 52 -4.01 -8.43 3.56
CA ALA A 52 -3.69 -7.17 2.92
C ALA A 52 -2.40 -7.26 2.09
N PHE A 53 -1.37 -7.90 2.64
CA PHE A 53 -0.12 -8.10 1.92
C PHE A 53 -0.31 -8.99 0.67
N GLN A 54 -1.03 -10.11 0.80
CA GLN A 54 -1.35 -10.98 -0.33
C GLN A 54 -2.15 -10.26 -1.42
N ALA A 55 -3.09 -9.40 -1.04
CA ALA A 55 -3.90 -8.63 -1.99
C ALA A 55 -3.08 -7.57 -2.75
N ILE A 56 -2.12 -6.89 -2.08
CA ILE A 56 -1.35 -5.81 -2.70
C ILE A 56 -0.13 -6.30 -3.46
N TYR A 57 0.45 -7.45 -3.09
CA TYR A 57 1.73 -7.92 -3.64
C TYR A 57 1.77 -8.03 -5.18
N PRO A 58 0.74 -8.57 -5.87
CA PRO A 58 0.72 -8.62 -7.33
C PRO A 58 0.79 -7.22 -7.96
N VAL A 59 0.05 -6.27 -7.39
CA VAL A 59 0.04 -4.87 -7.83
C VAL A 59 1.43 -4.25 -7.67
N LEU A 60 2.08 -4.46 -6.52
CA LEU A 60 3.43 -3.91 -6.30
C LEU A 60 4.46 -4.50 -7.27
N THR A 61 4.29 -5.78 -7.63
CA THR A 61 5.16 -6.45 -8.60
C THR A 61 5.01 -5.86 -10.00
N GLU A 62 3.79 -5.50 -10.41
CA GLU A 62 3.52 -4.81 -11.68
C GLU A 62 4.23 -3.45 -11.79
N PHE A 63 4.35 -2.72 -10.68
CA PHE A 63 5.01 -1.42 -10.62
C PHE A 63 6.47 -1.48 -10.15
N ARG A 64 7.09 -2.67 -10.14
CA ARG A 64 8.50 -2.83 -9.76
C ARG A 64 9.39 -2.07 -10.74
N LYS A 65 10.25 -1.21 -10.21
CA LYS A 65 11.32 -0.57 -10.99
C LYS A 65 12.47 -1.57 -11.24
N PRO A 66 13.15 -1.50 -12.39
CA PRO A 66 14.34 -2.31 -12.67
C PRO A 66 15.41 -2.20 -11.59
#